data_AF-A0A0S8G4C4-F1
#
_entry.id   AF-A0A0S8G4C4-F1
#
_cell.length_a   1.000
_cell.length_b   1.000
_cell.length_c   1.000
_cell.angle_alpha   90.00
_cell.angle_beta   90.00
_cell.angle_gamma   90.00
#
_symmetry.space_group_name_H-M   'P 1'
#
loop_
_entity.id
_entity.type
_entity.pdbx_description
1 polymer ?
#
loop_
_entity_poly.entity_id
_entity_poly.type
_entity_poly.pdbx_seq_one_letter_code
_entity_poly.pdbx_strand_id
1 'polypeptide(L)'
;MSLATYAGWHFGMTDVRTYCVHARMNGYNMSAVSFGNDVYRENTVSGGASFPVSANLHAGFSITMLNYWVKDYCNRLRYSMTAGFCVQEKNVSIDGWIAHLNSPQFNGFDEIPVVYSLELRYMTEKNISLICSVRGTESELPFYNFGFTYTPTQYILLGLGANTDPVFLEYAAQIRTGRIRLDYGGKTHQYLGLSHFFGLYYTP
;
A
#
# COMPACT_ATOMS: atom_id res chain seq x y z
N MET A 1 2.16 -4.85 2.18
CA MET A 1 1.74 -3.58 1.53
C MET A 1 0.90 -4.00 0.34
N SER A 2 -0.43 -3.95 0.50
CA SER A 2 -1.39 -4.18 -0.57
C SER A 2 -1.31 -3.03 -1.57
N LEU A 3 -1.26 -3.32 -2.86
CA LEU A 3 -0.80 -2.40 -3.90
C LEU A 3 -1.74 -1.26 -4.27
N ALA A 4 -3.00 -1.15 -3.79
CA ALA A 4 -3.88 -0.05 -4.21
C ALA A 4 -3.95 1.11 -3.22
N THR A 5 -3.54 2.26 -3.74
CA THR A 5 -4.00 3.55 -3.28
C THR A 5 -3.98 4.52 -4.48
N TYR A 6 -5.07 5.28 -4.59
CA TYR A 6 -5.33 6.47 -5.43
C TYR A 6 -5.95 6.28 -6.83
N ALA A 7 -7.23 6.68 -6.93
CA ALA A 7 -7.91 7.11 -8.13
C ALA A 7 -8.35 8.58 -7.94
N GLY A 8 -8.03 9.44 -8.89
CA GLY A 8 -8.35 10.87 -8.87
C GLY A 8 -8.17 11.50 -10.25
N TRP A 9 -9.31 11.77 -10.90
CA TRP A 9 -9.64 12.71 -11.98
C TRP A 9 -8.49 13.50 -12.67
N HIS A 10 -8.42 13.32 -14.01
CA HIS A 10 -7.57 13.95 -15.05
C HIS A 10 -6.63 15.11 -14.69
N PHE A 11 -5.32 14.89 -14.85
CA PHE A 11 -4.37 15.85 -15.44
C PHE A 11 -3.29 15.07 -16.22
N GLY A 12 -2.85 15.59 -17.38
CA GLY A 12 -1.86 15.00 -18.29
C GLY A 12 -0.45 14.86 -17.70
N MET A 13 -0.33 14.10 -16.62
CA MET A 13 0.92 13.79 -15.95
C MET A 13 1.56 12.57 -16.61
N THR A 14 2.45 12.82 -17.57
CA THR A 14 3.44 11.81 -17.95
C THR A 14 4.41 11.59 -16.79
N ASP A 15 4.85 10.36 -16.56
CA ASP A 15 5.87 9.97 -15.58
C ASP A 15 5.49 10.13 -14.10
N VAL A 16 4.33 9.62 -13.69
CA VAL A 16 4.03 9.50 -12.25
C VAL A 16 4.88 8.37 -11.65
N ARG A 17 5.65 8.71 -10.60
CA ARG A 17 6.55 7.78 -9.91
C ARG A 17 6.22 7.73 -8.43
N THR A 18 6.35 6.53 -7.87
CA THR A 18 6.28 6.31 -6.44
C THR A 18 7.63 5.81 -5.94
N TYR A 19 8.17 6.49 -4.93
CA TYR A 19 9.36 6.07 -4.20
C TYR A 19 8.98 5.75 -2.77
N CYS A 20 9.41 4.58 -2.27
CA CYS A 20 9.13 4.13 -0.92
C CYS A 20 10.42 3.68 -0.24
N VAL A 21 10.64 4.14 1.00
CA VAL A 21 11.63 3.59 1.91
C VAL A 21 10.92 3.12 3.16
N HIS A 22 11.22 1.90 3.59
CA HIS A 22 10.58 1.28 4.75
C HIS A 22 11.61 0.56 5.61
N ALA A 23 11.55 0.78 6.91
CA ALA A 23 12.35 0.09 7.91
C ALA A 23 11.43 -0.62 8.91
N ARG A 24 11.72 -1.88 9.22
CA ARG A 24 11.00 -2.65 10.24
C ARG A 24 11.98 -3.19 11.26
N MET A 25 11.66 -3.09 12.54
CA MET A 25 12.46 -3.68 13.62
C MET A 25 11.56 -4.05 14.80
N ASN A 26 11.58 -5.31 15.25
CA ASN A 26 10.92 -5.77 16.48
C ASN A 26 9.48 -5.28 16.70
N GLY A 27 8.63 -5.41 15.67
CA GLY A 27 7.24 -4.98 15.72
C GLY A 27 7.02 -3.48 15.45
N TYR A 28 8.07 -2.67 15.41
CA TYR A 28 8.01 -1.28 14.97
C TYR A 28 8.25 -1.18 13.47
N ASN A 29 7.61 -0.20 12.85
CA ASN A 29 7.81 0.14 11.45
C ASN A 29 7.88 1.65 11.25
N MET A 30 8.67 2.06 10.27
CA MET A 30 8.71 3.42 9.76
C MET A 30 8.74 3.36 8.24
N SER A 31 8.02 4.26 7.58
CA SER A 31 8.16 4.46 6.14
C SER A 31 8.05 5.90 5.72
N ALA A 32 8.69 6.19 4.59
CA ALA A 32 8.53 7.43 3.85
C ALA A 32 8.15 7.07 2.41
N VAL A 33 7.09 7.67 1.90
CA VAL A 33 6.63 7.48 0.53
C VAL A 33 6.49 8.84 -0.15
N SER A 34 6.97 8.95 -1.38
CA SER A 34 6.76 10.11 -2.23
C SER A 34 6.09 9.65 -3.52
N PHE A 35 4.97 10.27 -3.87
CA PHE A 35 4.19 9.99 -5.07
C PHE A 35 3.99 11.27 -5.87
N GLY A 36 4.06 11.17 -7.20
CA GLY A 36 3.72 12.27 -8.09
C GLY A 36 4.89 12.71 -8.97
N ASN A 37 4.93 14.00 -9.30
CA ASN A 37 5.91 14.67 -10.15
C ASN A 37 6.18 16.10 -9.66
N ASP A 38 6.79 16.94 -10.50
CA ASP A 38 7.15 18.33 -10.15
C ASP A 38 5.97 19.29 -10.05
N VAL A 39 4.78 18.91 -10.54
CA VAL A 39 3.57 19.74 -10.48
C VAL A 39 2.73 19.38 -9.26
N TYR A 40 2.64 18.07 -8.98
CA TYR A 40 1.85 17.51 -7.89
C TYR A 40 2.65 16.45 -7.15
N ARG A 41 2.79 16.60 -5.84
CA ARG A 41 3.52 15.65 -5.01
C ARG A 41 2.81 15.38 -3.70
N GLU A 42 2.66 14.11 -3.39
CA GLU A 42 2.23 13.62 -2.10
C GLU A 42 3.41 12.99 -1.38
N ASN A 43 3.69 13.45 -0.17
CA ASN A 43 4.69 12.83 0.68
C ASN A 43 4.01 12.31 1.93
N THR A 44 4.30 11.07 2.29
CA THR A 44 3.83 10.49 3.54
C THR A 44 5.01 10.01 4.36
N VAL A 45 4.93 10.26 5.66
CA VAL A 45 5.87 9.68 6.63
C VAL A 45 5.04 8.99 7.69
N SER A 46 5.25 7.70 7.88
CA SER A 46 4.49 6.90 8.82
C SER A 46 5.40 6.22 9.83
N GLY A 47 4.87 6.08 11.04
CA GLY A 47 5.44 5.25 12.09
C GLY A 47 4.35 4.38 12.69
N GLY A 48 4.66 3.14 13.00
CA GLY A 48 3.68 2.21 13.56
C GLY A 48 4.30 1.16 14.45
N ALA A 49 3.42 0.52 15.23
CA ALA A 49 3.76 -0.57 16.12
C ALA A 49 2.74 -1.71 15.93
N SER A 50 3.24 -2.93 15.96
CA SER A 50 2.46 -4.16 15.94
C SER A 50 2.83 -5.02 17.15
N PHE A 51 1.85 -5.64 17.78
CA PHE A 51 2.00 -6.51 18.93
C PHE A 51 1.27 -7.84 18.69
N PRO A 52 1.85 -8.96 19.17
CA PRO A 52 1.16 -10.25 19.14
C PRO A 52 0.01 -10.24 20.15
N VAL A 53 -1.19 -10.64 19.71
CA VAL A 53 -2.36 -10.82 20.58
C VAL A 53 -2.54 -12.30 20.93
N SER A 54 -2.25 -13.19 19.98
CA SER A 54 -2.16 -14.64 20.18
C SER A 54 -1.03 -15.22 19.32
N ALA A 55 -0.85 -16.54 19.33
CA ALA A 55 0.15 -17.20 18.49
C ALA A 55 -0.05 -16.91 16.99
N ASN A 56 -1.31 -16.74 16.57
CA ASN A 56 -1.69 -16.62 15.16
C ASN A 56 -2.26 -15.23 14.83
N LEU A 57 -2.56 -14.38 15.82
CA LEU A 57 -3.14 -13.05 15.64
C LEU A 57 -2.16 -11.96 16.09
N HIS A 58 -1.91 -11.01 15.20
CA HIS A 58 -1.20 -9.77 15.47
C HIS A 58 -2.15 -8.59 15.25
N ALA A 59 -2.01 -7.57 16.08
CA ALA A 59 -2.69 -6.30 15.90
C ALA A 59 -1.66 -5.17 15.84
N GLY A 60 -2.03 -4.04 15.26
CA GLY A 60 -1.14 -2.90 15.19
C GLY A 60 -1.86 -1.61 14.87
N PHE A 61 -1.14 -0.52 15.06
CA PHE A 61 -1.57 0.82 14.71
C PHE A 61 -0.42 1.61 14.10
N SER A 62 -0.75 2.62 13.32
CA SER A 62 0.21 3.56 12.76
C SER A 62 -0.33 4.98 12.71
N ILE A 63 0.58 5.92 12.83
CA ILE A 63 0.33 7.35 12.61
C ILE A 63 1.09 7.74 11.35
N THR A 64 0.39 8.41 10.43
CA THR A 64 0.93 8.85 9.15
C THR A 64 0.78 10.35 9.03
N MET A 65 1.89 11.05 8.86
CA MET A 65 1.93 12.44 8.43
C MET A 65 1.76 12.49 6.90
N LEU A 66 0.73 13.20 6.45
CA LEU A 66 0.37 13.39 5.05
C LEU A 66 0.73 14.81 4.62
N ASN A 67 1.52 14.94 3.56
CA ASN A 67 1.90 16.22 2.99
C ASN A 67 1.47 16.29 1.52
N TYR A 68 0.52 17.17 1.22
CA TYR A 68 0.06 17.45 -0.14
C TYR A 68 0.70 18.73 -0.62
N TRP A 69 1.47 18.64 -1.71
CA TRP A 69 2.14 19.77 -2.34
C TRP A 69 1.69 19.92 -3.79
N VAL A 70 1.09 21.07 -4.08
CA VAL A 70 0.70 21.49 -5.42
C VAL A 70 1.52 22.74 -5.75
N LYS A 71 2.35 22.64 -6.79
CA LYS A 71 3.25 23.72 -7.18
C LYS A 71 2.48 25.03 -7.36
N ASP A 72 2.97 26.12 -6.77
CA ASP A 72 2.40 27.47 -6.84
C ASP A 72 1.00 27.65 -6.23
N TYR A 73 0.38 26.61 -5.66
CA TYR A 73 -0.97 26.68 -5.10
C TYR A 73 -1.03 26.39 -3.60
N CYS A 74 -0.47 25.27 -3.15
CA CYS A 74 -0.80 24.77 -1.82
C CYS A 74 0.25 23.82 -1.26
N ASN A 75 0.52 23.94 0.04
CA ASN A 75 1.26 22.95 0.82
C ASN A 75 0.49 22.68 2.12
N ARG A 76 -0.03 21.47 2.30
CA ARG A 76 -0.84 21.11 3.47
C ARG A 76 -0.31 19.89 4.17
N LEU A 77 -0.27 19.97 5.49
CA LEU A 77 0.13 18.90 6.39
C LEU A 77 -1.08 18.39 7.17
N ARG A 78 -1.27 17.07 7.23
CA ARG A 78 -2.32 16.39 7.99
C ARG A 78 -1.77 15.14 8.65
N TYR A 79 -2.51 14.60 9.62
CA TYR A 79 -2.15 13.36 10.29
C TYR A 79 -3.31 12.38 10.18
N SER A 80 -2.99 11.12 9.92
CA SER A 80 -3.94 10.03 9.84
C SER A 80 -3.55 8.91 10.78
N MET A 81 -4.54 8.31 11.43
CA MET A 81 -4.37 7.10 12.21
C MET A 81 -4.93 5.90 11.45
N THR A 82 -4.22 4.77 11.52
CA THR A 82 -4.63 3.49 10.95
C THR A 82 -4.51 2.41 12.02
N ALA A 83 -5.47 1.50 12.07
CA ALA A 83 -5.39 0.28 12.88
C ALA A 83 -5.57 -0.94 11.97
N GLY A 84 -4.97 -2.06 12.35
CA GLY A 84 -5.11 -3.28 11.57
C GLY A 84 -4.74 -4.53 12.35
N PHE A 85 -4.98 -5.66 11.71
CA PHE A 85 -4.68 -6.98 12.23
C PHE A 85 -4.18 -7.90 11.12
N CYS A 86 -3.49 -8.96 11.54
CA CYS A 86 -3.05 -10.05 10.69
C CYS A 86 -3.29 -11.37 11.45
N VAL A 87 -4.04 -12.28 10.82
CA VAL A 87 -4.22 -13.66 11.28
C VAL A 87 -3.48 -14.57 10.31
N GLN A 88 -2.58 -15.41 10.81
CA GLN A 88 -1.83 -16.36 10.00
C GLN A 88 -2.03 -17.78 10.52
N GLU A 89 -2.57 -18.65 9.67
CA GLU A 89 -2.80 -20.06 9.96
C GLU A 89 -2.28 -20.92 8.81
N LYS A 90 -1.15 -21.61 9.03
CA LYS A 90 -0.50 -22.48 8.04
C LYS A 90 -0.28 -21.77 6.69
N ASN A 91 -1.10 -22.12 5.71
CA ASN A 91 -1.02 -21.68 4.32
C ASN A 91 -2.01 -20.54 4.02
N VAL A 92 -2.76 -20.07 5.01
CA VAL A 92 -3.74 -18.99 4.85
C VAL A 92 -3.32 -17.82 5.74
N SER A 93 -3.35 -16.61 5.19
CA SER A 93 -3.35 -15.39 5.99
C SER A 93 -4.57 -14.52 5.67
N ILE A 94 -5.06 -13.86 6.70
CA ILE A 94 -6.13 -12.87 6.62
C ILE A 94 -5.60 -11.59 7.24
N ASP A 95 -5.59 -10.52 6.46
CA ASP A 95 -5.06 -9.23 6.86
C ASP A 95 -6.16 -8.18 6.72
N GLY A 96 -6.36 -7.35 7.74
CA GLY A 96 -7.40 -6.33 7.72
C GLY A 96 -6.90 -5.02 8.30
N TRP A 97 -7.36 -3.89 7.76
CA TRP A 97 -7.04 -2.58 8.30
C TRP A 97 -8.13 -1.55 8.02
N ILE A 98 -8.15 -0.53 8.87
CA ILE A 98 -9.00 0.66 8.75
C ILE A 98 -8.09 1.88 8.90
N ALA A 99 -8.05 2.71 7.87
CA ALA A 99 -7.28 3.94 7.81
C ALA A 99 -8.17 5.16 8.05
N HIS A 100 -7.55 6.29 8.35
CA HIS A 100 -8.24 7.58 8.57
C HIS A 100 -9.23 7.55 9.73
N LEU A 101 -8.91 6.81 10.81
CA LEU A 101 -9.76 6.69 12.01
C LEU A 101 -10.12 8.04 12.68
N ASN A 102 -9.33 9.06 12.41
CA ASN A 102 -9.50 10.42 12.92
C ASN A 102 -10.10 11.40 11.89
N SER A 103 -10.66 10.90 10.78
CA SER A 103 -11.26 11.68 9.67
C SER A 103 -10.49 12.95 9.33
N PRO A 104 -9.24 12.84 8.85
CA PRO A 104 -8.39 14.01 8.65
C PRO A 104 -8.99 14.92 7.57
N GLN A 105 -9.11 16.20 7.86
CA GLN A 105 -9.67 17.17 6.91
C GLN A 105 -8.67 17.48 5.79
N PHE A 106 -9.08 17.40 4.53
CA PHE A 106 -8.29 17.81 3.37
C PHE A 106 -8.17 19.34 3.28
N ASN A 107 -9.27 20.08 3.44
CA ASN A 107 -9.31 21.54 3.24
C ASN A 107 -10.16 22.34 4.25
N GLY A 108 -10.40 21.80 5.45
CA GLY A 108 -11.23 22.46 6.48
C GLY A 108 -12.74 22.25 6.26
N PHE A 109 -13.13 21.78 5.08
CA PHE A 109 -14.52 21.46 4.71
C PHE A 109 -14.65 20.01 4.23
N ASP A 110 -13.71 19.54 3.42
CA ASP A 110 -13.65 18.17 2.91
C ASP A 110 -12.87 17.28 3.87
N GLU A 111 -13.43 16.12 4.19
CA GLU A 111 -12.80 15.08 4.99
C GLU A 111 -12.18 14.02 4.08
N ILE A 112 -11.04 13.47 4.50
CA ILE A 112 -10.48 12.27 3.87
C ILE A 112 -11.31 11.09 4.42
N PRO A 113 -12.00 10.33 3.55
CA PRO A 113 -12.95 9.32 3.97
C PRO A 113 -12.26 8.18 4.71
N VAL A 114 -12.99 7.52 5.59
CA VAL A 114 -12.52 6.28 6.22
C VAL A 114 -12.40 5.19 5.17
N VAL A 115 -11.23 4.55 5.09
CA VAL A 115 -10.94 3.47 4.13
C VAL A 115 -10.70 2.18 4.90
N TYR A 116 -11.30 1.09 4.46
CA TYR A 116 -11.09 -0.23 5.02
C TYR A 116 -10.67 -1.23 3.96
N SER A 117 -9.94 -2.26 4.39
CA SER A 117 -9.50 -3.35 3.55
C SER A 117 -9.53 -4.67 4.32
N LEU A 118 -9.88 -5.72 3.60
CA LEU A 118 -9.69 -7.10 4.03
C LEU A 118 -9.02 -7.88 2.90
N GLU A 119 -7.90 -8.52 3.19
CA GLU A 119 -7.12 -9.34 2.27
C GLU A 119 -7.07 -10.77 2.78
N LEU A 120 -7.27 -11.71 1.87
CA LEU A 120 -7.04 -13.14 2.07
C LEU A 120 -5.91 -13.57 1.15
N ARG A 121 -4.96 -14.31 1.72
CA ARG A 121 -3.83 -14.89 0.99
C ARG A 121 -3.78 -16.37 1.23
N TYR A 122 -3.60 -17.13 0.15
CA TYR A 122 -3.38 -18.56 0.20
C TYR A 122 -2.03 -18.89 -0.43
N MET A 123 -1.12 -19.46 0.35
CA MET A 123 0.19 -19.93 -0.08
C MET A 123 0.12 -21.41 -0.42
N THR A 124 0.37 -21.74 -1.67
CA THR A 124 0.48 -23.12 -2.13
C THR A 124 1.88 -23.67 -1.84
N GLU A 125 2.03 -25.00 -1.85
CA GLU A 125 3.31 -25.68 -1.66
C GLU A 125 4.35 -25.37 -2.76
N LYS A 126 3.93 -24.86 -3.91
CA LYS A 126 4.79 -24.59 -5.08
C LYS A 126 5.38 -23.17 -5.10
N ASN A 127 5.51 -22.54 -3.94
CA ASN A 127 5.96 -21.13 -3.83
C ASN A 127 5.09 -20.14 -4.62
N ILE A 128 3.82 -20.48 -4.80
CA ILE A 128 2.82 -19.63 -5.44
C ILE A 128 1.87 -19.13 -4.36
N SER A 129 1.55 -17.83 -4.37
CA SER A 129 0.49 -17.28 -3.53
C SER A 129 -0.64 -16.72 -4.38
N LEU A 130 -1.87 -17.00 -3.96
CA LEU A 130 -3.08 -16.37 -4.45
C LEU A 130 -3.52 -15.32 -3.43
N ILE A 131 -3.88 -14.14 -3.92
CA ILE A 131 -4.26 -13.00 -3.10
C ILE A 131 -5.61 -12.49 -3.59
N CYS A 132 -6.55 -12.30 -2.68
CA CYS A 132 -7.81 -11.63 -2.94
C CYS A 132 -7.98 -10.56 -1.87
N SER A 133 -8.36 -9.34 -2.24
CA SER A 133 -8.71 -8.32 -1.27
C SER A 133 -9.94 -7.54 -1.69
N VAL A 134 -10.72 -7.14 -0.70
CA VAL A 134 -11.82 -6.20 -0.82
C VAL A 134 -11.41 -4.91 -0.12
N ARG A 135 -11.68 -3.78 -0.78
CA ARG A 135 -11.45 -2.44 -0.25
C ARG A 135 -12.66 -1.58 -0.49
N GLY A 136 -12.92 -0.67 0.43
CA GLY A 136 -14.02 0.27 0.29
C GLY A 136 -13.82 1.51 1.13
N THR A 137 -14.70 2.47 0.87
CA THR A 137 -14.91 3.64 1.72
C THR A 137 -16.29 3.52 2.38
N GLU A 138 -16.60 4.41 3.32
CA GLU A 138 -17.92 4.45 3.96
C GLU A 138 -19.05 4.86 3.01
N SER A 139 -18.72 5.56 1.92
CA SER A 139 -19.67 6.20 1.02
C SER A 139 -19.79 5.56 -0.37
N GLU A 140 -18.89 4.64 -0.72
CA GLU A 140 -18.82 4.04 -2.06
C GLU A 140 -18.91 2.51 -2.01
N LEU A 141 -19.21 1.90 -3.17
CA LEU A 141 -19.20 0.46 -3.29
C LEU A 141 -17.78 -0.08 -3.15
N PRO A 142 -17.60 -1.23 -2.49
CA PRO A 142 -16.28 -1.83 -2.38
C PRO A 142 -15.81 -2.36 -3.74
N PHE A 143 -14.50 -2.35 -3.94
CA PHE A 143 -13.83 -2.92 -5.10
C PHE A 143 -12.91 -4.07 -4.70
N TYR A 144 -12.59 -4.91 -5.68
CA TYR A 144 -11.85 -6.14 -5.47
C TYR A 144 -10.50 -6.06 -6.15
N ASN A 145 -9.53 -6.74 -5.56
CA ASN A 145 -8.21 -6.92 -6.14
C ASN A 145 -7.85 -8.39 -6.08
N PHE A 146 -7.33 -8.89 -7.19
CA PHE A 146 -6.85 -10.25 -7.33
C PHE A 146 -5.37 -10.22 -7.66
N GLY A 147 -4.61 -11.09 -7.04
CA GLY A 147 -3.17 -11.14 -7.19
C GLY A 147 -2.65 -12.57 -7.22
N PHE A 148 -1.57 -12.74 -7.95
CA PHE A 148 -0.80 -13.95 -8.03
C PHE A 148 0.66 -13.60 -7.81
N THR A 149 1.35 -14.33 -6.94
CA THR A 149 2.80 -14.21 -6.80
C THR A 149 3.49 -15.54 -6.95
N TYR A 150 4.69 -15.52 -7.50
CA TYR A 150 5.56 -16.67 -7.69
C TYR A 150 6.95 -16.37 -7.15
N THR A 151 7.44 -17.23 -6.27
CA THR A 151 8.74 -17.09 -5.62
C THR A 151 9.66 -18.24 -6.07
N PRO A 152 10.30 -18.14 -7.26
CA PRO A 152 11.14 -19.21 -7.80
C PRO A 152 12.34 -19.53 -6.92
N THR A 153 12.85 -18.52 -6.21
CA THR A 153 13.94 -18.65 -5.26
C THR A 153 13.65 -17.80 -4.02
N GLN A 154 14.35 -18.03 -2.92
CA GLN A 154 14.23 -17.18 -1.72
C GLN A 154 14.60 -15.70 -1.95
N TYR A 155 15.29 -15.40 -3.05
CA TYR A 155 15.77 -14.07 -3.39
C TYR A 155 14.85 -13.30 -4.34
N ILE A 156 13.99 -13.99 -5.10
CA ILE A 156 13.20 -13.38 -6.18
C ILE A 156 11.72 -13.68 -5.96
N LEU A 157 10.89 -12.63 -6.05
CA LEU A 157 9.44 -12.75 -6.13
C LEU A 157 8.95 -11.99 -7.36
N LEU A 158 8.07 -12.63 -8.11
CA LEU A 158 7.35 -12.05 -9.24
C LEU A 158 5.86 -12.00 -8.89
N GLY A 159 5.17 -10.95 -9.33
CA GLY A 159 3.76 -10.76 -9.03
C GLY A 159 3.01 -10.19 -10.23
N LEU A 160 1.76 -10.59 -10.36
CA LEU A 160 0.77 -10.04 -11.27
C LEU A 160 -0.52 -9.80 -10.50
N GLY A 161 -1.28 -8.78 -10.88
CA GLY A 161 -2.55 -8.47 -10.23
C GLY A 161 -3.49 -7.70 -11.13
N ALA A 162 -4.75 -7.65 -10.69
CA ALA A 162 -5.81 -6.89 -11.31
C ALA A 162 -6.70 -6.25 -10.25
N ASN A 163 -7.20 -5.05 -10.56
CA ASN A 163 -8.19 -4.33 -9.77
C ASN A 163 -9.49 -4.21 -10.57
N THR A 164 -10.65 -4.18 -9.91
CA THR A 164 -11.96 -4.05 -10.55
C THR A 164 -12.46 -2.62 -10.69
N ASP A 165 -11.94 -1.67 -9.91
CA ASP A 165 -12.34 -0.27 -9.97
C ASP A 165 -11.21 0.71 -9.53
N PRO A 166 -10.62 1.48 -10.47
CA PRO A 166 -10.73 1.30 -11.92
C PRO A 166 -10.10 -0.02 -12.37
N VAL A 167 -10.51 -0.54 -13.52
CA VAL A 167 -9.90 -1.76 -14.08
C VAL A 167 -8.49 -1.46 -14.58
N PHE A 168 -7.48 -2.02 -13.90
CA PHE A 168 -6.08 -1.98 -14.31
C PHE A 168 -5.35 -3.28 -13.97
N LEU A 169 -4.23 -3.50 -14.68
CA LEU A 169 -3.29 -4.58 -14.41
C LEU A 169 -2.08 -4.05 -13.66
N GLU A 170 -1.57 -4.86 -12.75
CA GLU A 170 -0.39 -4.59 -11.94
C GLU A 170 0.63 -5.70 -12.14
N TYR A 171 1.90 -5.34 -12.08
CA TYR A 171 3.00 -6.29 -12.02
C TYR A 171 4.01 -5.86 -10.97
N ALA A 172 4.71 -6.83 -10.38
CA ALA A 172 5.72 -6.59 -9.37
C ALA A 172 6.89 -7.57 -9.54
N ALA A 173 8.09 -7.07 -9.26
CA ALA A 173 9.30 -7.84 -9.11
C ALA A 173 9.99 -7.40 -7.81
N GLN A 174 10.49 -8.36 -7.07
CA GLN A 174 11.16 -8.12 -5.80
C GLN A 174 12.43 -8.94 -5.72
N ILE A 175 13.49 -8.29 -5.24
CA ILE A 175 14.79 -8.88 -5.00
C ILE A 175 15.11 -8.74 -3.50
N ARG A 176 15.46 -9.84 -2.85
CA ARG A 176 15.84 -9.89 -1.42
C ARG A 176 17.30 -10.27 -1.31
N THR A 177 18.06 -9.48 -0.55
CA THR A 177 19.48 -9.71 -0.26
C THR A 177 19.74 -9.48 1.22
N GLY A 178 19.62 -10.55 2.02
CA GLY A 178 19.78 -10.50 3.47
C GLY A 178 18.77 -9.54 4.12
N ARG A 179 19.27 -8.46 4.70
CA ARG A 179 18.48 -7.43 5.40
C ARG A 179 17.81 -6.43 4.45
N ILE A 180 18.22 -6.40 3.19
CA ILE A 180 17.75 -5.44 2.20
C ILE A 180 16.80 -6.13 1.24
N ARG A 181 15.75 -5.43 0.84
CA ARG A 181 14.83 -5.85 -0.18
C ARG A 181 14.49 -4.67 -1.10
N LEU A 182 14.57 -4.92 -2.39
CA LEU A 182 14.27 -3.98 -3.45
C LEU A 182 12.98 -4.43 -4.15
N ASP A 183 12.04 -3.51 -4.27
CA ASP A 183 10.75 -3.75 -4.92
C ASP A 183 10.67 -2.84 -6.14
N TYR A 184 10.29 -3.42 -7.29
CA TYR A 184 9.90 -2.69 -8.48
C TYR A 184 8.49 -3.13 -8.87
N GLY A 185 7.62 -2.19 -9.18
CA GLY A 185 6.28 -2.49 -9.64
C GLY A 185 5.81 -1.51 -10.68
N GLY A 186 4.75 -1.87 -11.38
CA GLY A 186 4.09 -0.96 -12.28
C GLY A 186 2.61 -1.26 -12.42
N LYS A 187 1.88 -0.25 -12.89
CA LYS A 187 0.44 -0.32 -13.12
C LYS A 187 0.09 0.29 -14.45
N THR A 188 -0.79 -0.37 -15.20
CA THR A 188 -1.27 0.13 -16.48
C THR A 188 -2.63 0.79 -16.29
N HIS A 189 -2.68 2.11 -16.34
CA HIS A 189 -3.92 2.88 -16.37
C HIS A 189 -4.36 3.12 -17.82
N GLN A 190 -5.67 3.02 -18.07
CA GLN A 190 -6.24 3.36 -19.37
C GLN A 190 -5.97 4.83 -19.77
N TYR A 191 -5.96 5.73 -18.79
CA TYR A 191 -5.83 7.18 -19.03
C TYR A 191 -4.42 7.73 -18.77
N LEU A 192 -3.69 7.17 -17.80
CA LEU A 192 -2.37 7.68 -17.35
C LEU A 192 -1.19 6.90 -17.96
N GLY A 193 -1.46 5.83 -18.70
CA GLY A 193 -0.40 4.96 -19.23
C GLY A 193 0.24 4.14 -18.11
N LEU A 194 1.58 4.10 -18.08
CA LEU A 194 2.32 3.27 -17.14
C LEU A 194 2.84 4.09 -15.96
N SER A 195 2.47 3.67 -14.74
CA SER A 195 3.00 4.24 -13.50
C SER A 195 4.02 3.29 -12.89
N HIS A 196 5.10 3.83 -12.31
CA HIS A 196 6.20 3.04 -11.75
C HIS A 196 6.30 3.18 -10.23
N PHE A 197 6.62 2.07 -9.56
CA PHE A 197 6.87 2.00 -8.13
C PHE A 197 8.28 1.47 -7.87
N PHE A 198 9.02 2.16 -6.99
CA PHE A 198 10.33 1.76 -6.52
C PHE A 198 10.33 1.73 -4.98
N GLY A 199 10.71 0.61 -4.40
CA GLY A 199 10.72 0.41 -2.95
C GLY A 199 12.06 -0.10 -2.45
N LEU A 200 12.52 0.45 -1.33
CA LEU A 200 13.64 -0.05 -0.54
C LEU A 200 13.14 -0.43 0.85
N TYR A 201 13.40 -1.67 1.25
CA TYR A 201 12.99 -2.21 2.53
C TYR A 201 14.21 -2.71 3.30
N TYR A 202 14.29 -2.34 4.57
CA TYR A 202 15.30 -2.80 5.50
C TYR A 202 14.66 -3.53 6.69
N THR A 203 15.12 -4.75 6.94
CA THR A 203 14.74 -5.56 8.12
C THR A 203 16.04 -6.12 8.74
N PRO A 204 16.43 -5.67 9.95
CA PRO A 204 17.66 -6.11 10.61
C PRO A 204 17.61 -7.57 11.11
#